data_AF-A0A4U0QQK2-F1
#
_entry.id   AF-A0A4U0QQK2-F1
#
_cell.length_a   1.000
_cell.length_b   1.000
_cell.length_c   1.000
_cell.angle_alpha   90.00
_cell.angle_beta   90.00
_cell.angle_gamma   90.00
#
_symmetry.space_group_name_H-M   'P 1'
#
loop_
_entity.id
_entity.type
_entity.pdbx_description
1 polymer ?
#
loop_
_entity_poly.entity_id
_entity_poly.type
_entity_poly.pdbx_seq_one_letter_code
_entity_poly.pdbx_strand_id
1 'polypeptide(L)'
;MTVNPTRPTSAKPLSKAISGRGRAKALAAGLMFADLPDQTRPAPEHERRGEDFYPTGQPEAIRPLFAYDGQRIRDCRKVWEPACGDGALVREIRALGVRCIASDRIDRGCPDSSVADFYTARRSPARAIITNPPFCEISSKGRGRWLRHTLELTGWDYLALLLSWDWPAGRTNGLGALLDEHPFS
;
A
#
# COMPACT_ATOMS: atom_id res chain seq x y z
N MET A 1 15.79 -20.29 -41.24
CA MET A 1 16.53 -19.67 -40.12
C MET A 1 15.55 -19.45 -38.99
N THR A 2 15.51 -20.36 -38.03
CA THR A 2 14.55 -20.41 -36.92
C THR A 2 15.16 -19.72 -35.71
N VAL A 3 14.67 -18.53 -35.36
CA VAL A 3 15.10 -17.81 -34.16
C VAL A 3 14.33 -18.38 -32.97
N ASN A 4 15.07 -19.02 -32.07
CA ASN A 4 14.57 -19.60 -30.83
C ASN A 4 14.52 -18.48 -29.77
N PRO A 5 13.37 -18.10 -29.19
CA PRO A 5 13.36 -17.10 -28.14
C PRO A 5 13.91 -17.72 -26.85
N THR A 6 15.07 -17.25 -26.41
CA THR A 6 15.69 -17.59 -25.13
C THR A 6 14.75 -17.19 -24.00
N ARG A 7 14.02 -18.17 -23.46
CA ARG A 7 13.24 -18.05 -22.23
C ARG A 7 14.23 -17.85 -21.07
N PRO A 8 14.14 -16.77 -20.27
CA PRO A 8 15.02 -16.61 -19.14
C PRO A 8 14.80 -17.74 -18.13
N THR A 9 15.92 -18.31 -17.67
CA THR A 9 16.00 -19.39 -16.70
C THR A 9 15.30 -18.99 -15.41
N SER A 10 14.42 -19.87 -14.93
CA SER A 10 13.68 -19.76 -13.67
C SER A 10 14.55 -19.22 -12.52
N ALA A 11 14.35 -17.95 -12.17
CA ALA A 11 14.93 -17.35 -10.98
C ALA A 11 13.97 -17.63 -9.81
N LYS A 12 14.38 -18.54 -8.93
CA LYS A 12 13.68 -18.82 -7.68
C LYS A 12 13.38 -17.50 -6.95
N PRO A 13 12.22 -17.38 -6.29
CA PRO A 13 11.88 -16.17 -5.52
C PRO A 13 12.99 -15.87 -4.51
N LEU A 14 13.37 -14.59 -4.41
CA LEU A 14 14.48 -14.07 -3.59
C LEU A 14 14.44 -14.58 -2.14
N SER A 15 13.24 -14.82 -1.60
CA SER A 15 13.02 -15.39 -0.26
C SER A 15 13.55 -16.81 -0.09
N LYS A 16 13.50 -17.65 -1.14
CA LYS A 16 13.99 -19.04 -1.12
C LYS A 16 15.50 -19.17 -1.34
N ALA A 17 16.17 -18.13 -1.84
CA ALA A 17 17.63 -18.13 -1.97
C ALA A 17 18.34 -17.88 -0.62
N ILE A 18 17.66 -17.25 0.33
CA ILE A 18 18.22 -16.82 1.62
C ILE A 18 17.91 -17.81 2.75
N SER A 19 16.83 -18.59 2.64
CA SER A 19 16.28 -19.36 3.77
C SER A 19 17.02 -20.65 4.17
N GLY A 20 18.23 -20.91 3.65
CA GLY A 20 18.93 -22.18 3.91
C GLY A 20 20.43 -22.09 4.20
N ARG A 21 21.07 -20.93 4.02
CA ARG A 21 22.54 -20.78 4.19
C ARG A 21 22.97 -19.98 5.42
N GLY A 22 22.04 -19.49 6.23
CA GLY A 22 22.37 -18.64 7.38
C GLY A 22 23.10 -19.37 8.51
N ARG A 23 22.69 -20.59 8.85
CA ARG A 23 23.17 -21.28 10.06
C ARG A 23 24.63 -21.75 9.96
N ALA A 24 25.06 -22.24 8.79
CA ALA A 24 26.43 -22.69 8.58
C ALA A 24 27.43 -21.54 8.38
N LYS A 25 26.99 -20.41 7.79
CA LYS A 25 27.84 -19.23 7.55
C LYS A 25 28.04 -18.39 8.81
N ALA A 26 27.07 -18.39 9.74
CA ALA A 26 27.18 -17.72 11.03
C ALA A 26 28.27 -18.32 11.93
N LEU A 27 28.43 -19.65 11.93
CA LEU A 27 29.44 -20.32 12.77
C LEU A 27 30.88 -20.04 12.29
N ALA A 28 31.11 -20.00 10.97
CA ALA A 28 32.41 -19.70 10.39
C ALA A 28 32.77 -18.20 10.47
N ALA A 29 31.79 -17.30 10.38
CA ALA A 29 32.01 -15.86 10.52
C ALA A 29 32.28 -15.44 11.97
N GLY A 30 31.68 -16.09 12.96
CA GLY A 30 31.91 -15.82 14.39
C GLY A 30 33.36 -16.09 14.84
N LEU A 31 34.08 -16.98 14.15
CA LEU A 31 35.50 -17.25 14.40
C LEU A 31 36.45 -16.24 13.75
N MET A 32 36.02 -15.56 12.69
CA MET A 32 36.86 -14.63 11.91
C MET A 32 36.71 -13.16 12.35
N PHE A 33 35.69 -12.86 13.16
CA PHE A 33 35.30 -11.50 13.57
C PHE A 33 34.85 -11.45 15.03
N ALA A 34 35.51 -12.20 15.91
CA ALA A 34 35.14 -12.33 17.32
C ALA A 34 35.13 -10.99 18.09
N ASP A 35 35.90 -10.01 17.63
CA ASP A 35 36.03 -8.68 18.25
C ASP A 35 35.07 -7.62 17.69
N LEU A 36 34.23 -7.95 16.70
CA LEU A 36 33.21 -7.03 16.21
C LEU A 36 31.95 -7.11 17.09
N PRO A 37 31.33 -5.96 17.44
CA PRO A 37 30.08 -5.98 18.18
C PRO A 37 29.01 -6.71 17.37
N ASP A 38 28.28 -7.61 18.04
CA ASP A 38 27.21 -8.39 17.42
C ASP A 38 26.12 -7.44 16.90
N GLN A 39 26.06 -7.29 15.58
CA GLN A 39 25.00 -6.57 14.88
C GLN A 39 23.77 -7.48 14.82
N THR A 40 23.11 -7.64 15.96
CA THR A 40 21.79 -8.27 16.00
C THR A 40 20.82 -7.40 15.21
N ARG A 41 20.03 -8.01 14.31
CA ARG A 41 18.90 -7.32 13.71
C ARG A 41 18.07 -6.77 14.87
N PRO A 42 17.85 -5.44 14.98
CA PRO A 42 17.02 -4.92 16.04
C PRO A 42 15.69 -5.67 16.00
N ALA A 43 15.29 -6.20 17.15
CA ALA A 43 13.94 -6.70 17.31
C ALA A 43 13.01 -5.57 16.83
N PRO A 44 11.93 -5.87 16.10
CA PRO A 44 11.01 -4.82 15.66
C PRO A 44 10.56 -4.04 16.91
N GLU A 45 11.12 -2.83 17.12
CA GLU A 45 10.84 -1.95 18.26
C GLU A 45 9.41 -1.42 18.27
N HIS A 46 8.65 -1.75 17.23
CA HIS A 46 7.22 -1.56 17.18
C HIS A 46 6.54 -2.91 17.36
N GLU A 47 5.94 -3.13 18.54
CA GLU A 47 4.72 -3.94 18.59
C GLU A 47 3.84 -3.49 17.42
N ARG A 48 3.51 -4.40 16.51
CA ARG A 48 2.62 -4.06 15.41
C ARG A 48 1.32 -3.55 16.04
N ARG A 49 1.07 -2.26 15.86
CA ARG A 49 -0.17 -1.62 16.31
C ARG A 49 -1.32 -2.44 15.73
N GLY A 50 -2.30 -2.78 16.56
CA GLY A 50 -3.40 -3.67 16.19
C GLY A 50 -4.04 -3.27 14.85
N GLU A 51 -4.36 -4.27 14.02
CA GLU A 51 -4.97 -4.12 12.69
C GLU A 51 -4.16 -3.30 11.66
N ASP A 52 -2.85 -3.16 11.85
CA ASP A 52 -1.93 -2.51 10.88
C ASP A 52 -2.26 -1.02 10.61
N PHE A 53 -2.82 -0.35 11.61
CA PHE A 53 -3.12 1.08 11.55
C PHE A 53 -1.83 1.93 11.67
N TYR A 54 -1.58 2.73 10.63
CA TYR A 54 -0.58 3.79 10.63
C TYR A 54 -1.27 5.09 10.24
N PRO A 55 -1.37 6.09 11.13
CA PRO A 55 -1.86 7.41 10.72
C PRO A 55 -0.93 7.95 9.64
N THR A 56 -1.50 8.63 8.64
CA THR A 56 -0.69 9.32 7.63
C THR A 56 0.09 10.43 8.33
N GLY A 57 1.39 10.20 8.56
CA GLY A 57 2.25 11.14 9.28
C GLY A 57 2.53 12.43 8.52
N GLN A 58 2.28 12.45 7.21
CA GLN A 58 2.49 13.58 6.30
C GLN A 58 1.26 13.75 5.38
N PRO A 59 0.09 14.15 5.90
CA PRO A 59 -1.12 14.28 5.09
C PRO A 59 -0.96 15.31 3.96
N GLU A 60 -0.07 16.29 4.12
CA GLU A 60 0.32 17.26 3.10
C GLU A 60 0.90 16.62 1.81
N ALA A 61 1.24 15.33 1.84
CA ALA A 61 1.66 14.57 0.65
C ALA A 61 0.61 14.58 -0.47
N ILE A 62 -0.66 14.88 -0.18
CA ILE A 62 -1.70 15.05 -1.22
C ILE A 62 -1.73 16.47 -1.82
N ARG A 63 -1.03 17.46 -1.26
CA ARG A 63 -1.04 18.82 -1.84
C ARG A 63 -0.46 18.86 -3.26
N PRO A 64 0.68 18.22 -3.57
CA PRO A 64 1.17 18.14 -4.94
C PRO A 64 0.19 17.42 -5.87
N LEU A 65 -0.48 16.37 -5.39
CA LEU A 65 -1.53 15.66 -6.12
C LEU A 65 -2.66 16.63 -6.51
N PHE A 66 -3.16 17.43 -5.57
CA PHE A 66 -4.19 18.43 -5.84
C PHE A 66 -3.69 19.63 -6.66
N ALA A 67 -2.40 19.96 -6.61
CA ALA A 67 -1.82 20.99 -7.47
C ALA A 67 -1.81 20.54 -8.94
N TYR A 68 -1.52 19.25 -9.19
CA TYR A 68 -1.46 18.68 -10.53
C TYR A 68 -2.86 18.27 -11.07
N ASP A 69 -3.59 17.46 -10.31
CA ASP A 69 -4.86 16.84 -10.72
C ASP A 69 -6.10 17.48 -10.07
N GLY A 70 -5.94 18.60 -9.35
CA GLY A 70 -7.01 19.17 -8.54
C GLY A 70 -8.30 19.45 -9.29
N GLN A 71 -8.24 19.85 -10.57
CA GLN A 71 -9.46 20.04 -11.38
C GLN A 71 -10.19 18.71 -11.60
N ARG A 72 -9.47 17.66 -11.98
CA ARG A 72 -10.04 16.31 -12.19
C ARG A 72 -10.65 15.76 -10.91
N ILE A 73 -9.97 15.95 -9.78
CA ILE A 73 -10.49 15.58 -8.45
C ILE A 73 -11.76 16.38 -8.11
N ARG A 74 -11.80 17.69 -8.42
CA ARG A 74 -12.99 18.53 -8.17
C ARG A 74 -14.16 18.18 -9.08
N ASP A 75 -13.92 17.73 -10.32
CA ASP A 75 -14.96 17.27 -11.24
C ASP A 75 -15.67 16.01 -10.72
N CYS A 76 -15.00 15.20 -9.89
CA CYS A 76 -15.59 14.09 -9.14
C CYS A 76 -16.55 14.55 -8.01
N ARG A 77 -16.58 15.85 -7.68
CA ARG A 77 -17.40 16.53 -6.65
C ARG A 77 -17.13 16.15 -5.20
N LYS A 78 -16.74 14.91 -4.94
CA LYS A 78 -16.41 14.37 -3.62
C LYS A 78 -15.38 13.27 -3.75
N VAL A 79 -14.65 13.08 -2.65
CA VAL A 79 -13.66 12.02 -2.46
C VAL A 79 -14.18 11.04 -1.40
N TRP A 80 -13.87 9.76 -1.58
CA TRP A 80 -14.02 8.74 -0.55
C TRP A 80 -12.64 8.35 -0.01
N GLU A 81 -12.52 8.38 1.31
CA GLU A 81 -11.39 7.86 2.05
C GLU A 81 -11.86 6.63 2.88
N PRO A 82 -11.75 5.40 2.35
CA PRO A 82 -12.24 4.16 2.94
C PRO A 82 -11.41 3.57 4.09
N ALA A 83 -10.23 4.12 4.37
CA ALA A 83 -9.35 3.70 5.46
C ALA A 83 -8.94 4.92 6.31
N CYS A 84 -9.94 5.68 6.75
CA CYS A 84 -9.72 7.05 7.20
C CYS A 84 -8.96 7.18 8.52
N GLY A 85 -8.90 6.15 9.34
CA GLY A 85 -8.18 6.20 10.60
C GLY A 85 -8.68 7.30 11.53
N ASP A 86 -7.74 8.10 12.04
CA ASP A 86 -7.99 9.30 12.84
C ASP A 86 -8.41 10.53 11.99
N GLY A 87 -8.51 10.36 10.66
CA GLY A 87 -8.92 11.40 9.72
C GLY A 87 -7.79 12.26 9.17
N ALA A 88 -6.53 11.84 9.24
CA ALA A 88 -5.38 12.61 8.72
C ALA A 88 -5.58 13.11 7.27
N LEU A 89 -5.89 12.20 6.32
CA LEU A 89 -6.17 12.58 4.94
C LEU A 89 -7.52 13.29 4.78
N VAL A 90 -8.52 12.92 5.58
CA VAL A 90 -9.86 13.54 5.56
C VAL A 90 -9.78 15.03 5.87
N ARG A 91 -9.01 15.42 6.89
CA ARG A 91 -8.78 16.82 7.27
C ARG A 91 -8.16 17.60 6.12
N GLU A 92 -7.13 17.05 5.49
CA GLU A 92 -6.41 17.72 4.39
C GLU A 92 -7.27 17.86 3.13
N ILE A 93 -8.00 16.82 2.73
CA ILE A 93 -8.94 16.86 1.58
C ILE A 93 -10.01 17.94 1.79
N ARG A 94 -10.56 18.03 3.01
CA ARG A 94 -11.56 19.05 3.37
C ARG A 94 -10.95 20.45 3.36
N ALA A 95 -9.72 20.62 3.86
CA ALA A 95 -8.99 21.89 3.82
C ALA A 95 -8.72 22.38 2.38
N LEU A 96 -8.59 21.45 1.42
CA LEU A 96 -8.45 21.74 -0.01
C LEU A 96 -9.78 22.04 -0.72
N GLY A 97 -10.88 22.16 0.05
CA GLY A 97 -12.20 22.54 -0.43
C GLY A 97 -13.00 21.41 -1.08
N VAL A 98 -12.62 20.14 -0.87
CA VAL A 98 -13.31 18.97 -1.43
C VAL A 98 -14.06 18.21 -0.35
N ARG A 99 -15.32 17.85 -0.63
CA ARG A 99 -16.11 17.02 0.30
C ARG A 99 -15.50 15.62 0.40
N CYS A 100 -15.23 15.18 1.62
CA CYS A 100 -14.70 13.84 1.90
C CYS A 100 -15.73 12.98 2.64
N ILE A 101 -16.10 11.85 2.03
CA ILE A 101 -16.79 10.73 2.68
C ILE A 101 -15.71 9.90 3.37
N ALA A 102 -15.80 9.72 4.69
CA ALA A 102 -14.80 9.02 5.48
C ALA A 102 -15.40 7.74 6.05
N SER A 103 -14.69 6.62 5.91
CA SER A 103 -15.04 5.38 6.60
C SER A 103 -13.79 4.64 7.04
N ASP A 104 -13.92 3.84 8.09
CA ASP A 104 -12.87 2.92 8.54
C ASP A 104 -13.53 1.67 9.15
N ARG A 105 -12.81 0.56 9.20
CA ARG A 105 -13.28 -0.66 9.85
C ARG A 105 -13.46 -0.48 11.36
N ILE A 106 -12.72 0.45 11.96
CA ILE A 106 -12.73 0.74 13.39
C ILE A 106 -12.91 2.25 13.59
N ASP A 107 -13.77 2.64 14.52
CA ASP A 107 -13.83 4.05 14.94
C ASP A 107 -12.54 4.44 15.67
N ARG A 108 -11.79 5.36 15.06
CA ARG A 108 -10.54 5.92 15.60
C ARG A 108 -10.64 7.43 15.84
N GLY A 109 -11.86 7.97 15.88
CA GLY A 109 -12.12 9.38 16.19
C GLY A 109 -12.05 10.32 15.00
N CYS A 110 -12.14 9.83 13.75
CA CYS A 110 -12.30 10.70 12.59
C CYS A 110 -13.69 11.38 12.61
N PRO A 111 -13.77 12.73 12.63
CA PRO A 111 -15.05 13.44 12.63
C PRO A 111 -15.90 13.12 11.41
N ASP A 112 -17.19 12.84 11.66
CA ASP A 112 -18.20 12.49 10.64
C ASP A 112 -17.82 11.28 9.77
N SER A 113 -17.07 10.34 10.33
CA SER A 113 -16.78 9.05 9.69
C SER A 113 -17.82 7.99 10.04
N SER A 114 -17.97 7.00 9.18
CA SER A 114 -18.78 5.80 9.44
C SER A 114 -17.90 4.58 9.69
N VAL A 115 -18.27 3.74 10.65
CA VAL A 115 -17.66 2.41 10.81
C VAL A 115 -18.18 1.49 9.71
N ALA A 116 -17.32 1.07 8.79
CA ALA A 116 -17.66 0.20 7.68
C ALA A 116 -16.46 -0.66 7.23
N ASP A 117 -16.72 -1.91 6.86
CA ASP A 117 -15.71 -2.76 6.23
C ASP A 117 -15.63 -2.45 4.74
N PHE A 118 -14.45 -1.99 4.30
CA PHE A 118 -14.16 -1.71 2.89
C PHE A 118 -14.53 -2.87 1.95
N TYR A 119 -14.28 -4.12 2.35
CA TYR A 119 -14.53 -5.29 1.50
C TYR A 119 -16.02 -5.63 1.31
N THR A 120 -16.90 -5.00 2.08
CA THR A 120 -18.35 -5.12 1.90
C THR A 120 -18.88 -4.15 0.84
N ALA A 121 -18.10 -3.14 0.46
CA ALA A 121 -18.49 -2.22 -0.61
C ALA A 121 -18.59 -2.96 -1.95
N ARG A 122 -19.58 -2.59 -2.76
CA ARG A 122 -19.72 -3.04 -4.15
C ARG A 122 -19.72 -1.88 -5.15
N ARG A 123 -19.90 -0.67 -4.64
CA ARG A 123 -19.89 0.59 -5.38
C ARG A 123 -19.27 1.66 -4.50
N SER A 124 -18.40 2.47 -5.09
CA SER A 124 -17.85 3.64 -4.42
C SER A 124 -18.95 4.69 -4.17
N PRO A 125 -19.03 5.30 -2.97
CA PRO A 125 -19.94 6.39 -2.68
C PRO A 125 -19.50 7.73 -3.28
N ALA A 126 -18.29 7.80 -3.85
CA ALA A 126 -17.69 8.97 -4.48
C ALA A 126 -16.96 8.62 -5.78
N ARG A 127 -16.89 9.57 -6.72
CA ARG A 127 -16.21 9.35 -8.00
C ARG A 127 -14.68 9.40 -7.88
N ALA A 128 -14.15 10.01 -6.82
CA ALA A 128 -12.72 9.95 -6.51
C ALA A 128 -12.49 9.14 -5.23
N ILE A 129 -11.44 8.33 -5.22
CA ILE A 129 -10.94 7.61 -4.06
C ILE A 129 -9.51 8.10 -3.80
N ILE A 130 -9.25 8.63 -2.60
CA ILE A 130 -7.91 9.06 -2.18
C ILE A 130 -7.68 8.47 -0.80
N THR A 131 -6.68 7.59 -0.67
CA THR A 131 -6.49 6.84 0.58
C THR A 131 -5.06 6.41 0.84
N ASN A 132 -4.75 6.21 2.12
CA ASN A 132 -3.59 5.49 2.59
C ASN A 132 -4.03 4.12 3.15
N PRO A 133 -4.11 3.10 2.28
CA PRO A 133 -4.67 1.80 2.65
C PRO A 133 -3.74 1.03 3.61
N PRO A 134 -4.28 0.08 4.40
CA PRO A 134 -3.47 -0.71 5.34
C PRO A 134 -2.37 -1.49 4.62
N PHE A 135 -1.12 -1.29 5.04
CA PHE A 135 0.09 -1.72 4.32
C PHE A 135 0.15 -3.25 4.11
N CYS A 136 -0.23 -4.03 5.11
CA CYS A 136 -0.27 -5.49 5.07
C CYS A 136 -1.26 -6.01 4.03
N GLU A 137 -2.23 -5.21 3.59
CA GLU A 137 -3.28 -5.62 2.67
C GLU A 137 -2.92 -5.35 1.21
N ILE A 138 -2.03 -4.39 0.98
CA ILE A 138 -1.44 -4.11 -0.34
C ILE A 138 -0.12 -4.85 -0.55
N SER A 139 0.68 -5.02 0.49
CA SER A 139 1.97 -5.70 0.41
C SER A 139 1.86 -7.20 0.11
N SER A 140 3.01 -7.89 0.13
CA SER A 140 3.11 -9.31 -0.18
C SER A 140 2.29 -10.23 0.70
N LYS A 141 2.15 -9.88 1.97
CA LYS A 141 1.34 -10.63 2.91
C LYS A 141 -0.13 -10.63 2.50
N GLY A 142 -0.63 -9.48 2.05
CA GLY A 142 -2.01 -9.33 1.63
C GLY A 142 -2.27 -9.64 0.18
N ARG A 143 -1.21 -9.96 -0.57
CA ARG A 143 -1.24 -10.24 -2.00
C ARG A 143 -1.83 -9.09 -2.83
N GLY A 144 -1.97 -7.86 -2.32
CA GLY A 144 -2.65 -6.78 -3.04
C GLY A 144 -4.18 -6.87 -3.05
N ARG A 145 -4.79 -7.56 -2.08
CA ARG A 145 -6.26 -7.75 -2.04
C ARG A 145 -7.04 -6.44 -2.01
N TRP A 146 -6.50 -5.42 -1.35
CA TRP A 146 -7.14 -4.11 -1.26
C TRP A 146 -7.23 -3.45 -2.64
N LEU A 147 -6.13 -3.48 -3.41
CA LEU A 147 -6.09 -2.93 -4.76
C LEU A 147 -6.99 -3.71 -5.72
N ARG A 148 -6.97 -5.06 -5.67
CA ARG A 148 -7.87 -5.88 -6.51
C ARG A 148 -9.34 -5.58 -6.24
N HIS A 149 -9.72 -5.51 -4.97
CA HIS A 149 -11.09 -5.16 -4.60
C HIS A 149 -11.46 -3.76 -5.12
N THR A 150 -10.54 -2.80 -5.04
CA THR A 150 -10.76 -1.45 -5.57
C THR A 150 -11.01 -1.45 -7.08
N LEU A 151 -10.24 -2.24 -7.83
CA LEU A 151 -10.41 -2.36 -9.29
C LEU A 151 -11.73 -3.05 -9.68
N GLU A 152 -12.27 -3.92 -8.82
CA GLU A 152 -13.59 -4.53 -9.00
C GLU A 152 -14.75 -3.61 -8.59
N LEU A 153 -14.49 -2.56 -7.79
CA LEU A 153 -15.52 -1.60 -7.39
C LEU A 153 -16.00 -0.78 -8.59
N THR A 154 -17.31 -0.55 -8.64
CA THR A 154 -17.93 0.36 -9.62
C THR A 154 -18.12 1.77 -9.05
N GLY A 155 -18.29 2.76 -9.91
CA GLY A 155 -18.72 4.11 -9.51
C GLY A 155 -17.61 5.06 -9.05
N TRP A 156 -16.35 4.71 -9.30
CA TRP A 156 -15.20 5.61 -9.21
C TRP A 156 -14.61 5.87 -10.61
N ASP A 157 -14.04 7.05 -10.81
CA ASP A 157 -13.40 7.53 -12.04
C ASP A 157 -11.95 7.99 -11.79
N TYR A 158 -11.59 8.21 -10.53
CA TYR A 158 -10.26 8.64 -10.11
C TYR A 158 -9.82 7.88 -8.85
N LEU A 159 -8.61 7.34 -8.86
CA LEU A 159 -8.03 6.59 -7.75
C LEU A 159 -6.61 7.08 -7.49
N ALA A 160 -6.34 7.52 -6.27
CA ALA A 160 -4.99 7.84 -5.79
C ALA A 160 -4.72 7.10 -4.48
N LEU A 161 -3.58 6.41 -4.42
CA LEU A 161 -3.16 5.61 -3.26
C LEU A 161 -1.81 6.08 -2.78
N LEU A 162 -1.69 6.33 -1.48
CA LEU A 162 -0.40 6.60 -0.85
C LEU A 162 0.27 5.25 -0.52
N LEU A 163 1.25 4.86 -1.34
CA LEU A 163 1.92 3.56 -1.25
C LEU A 163 3.43 3.70 -1.06
N SER A 164 4.06 2.67 -0.50
CA SER A 164 5.53 2.56 -0.48
C SER A 164 6.09 2.52 -1.90
N TRP A 165 7.23 3.17 -2.15
CA TRP A 165 7.84 3.26 -3.48
C TRP A 165 8.06 1.91 -4.18
N ASP A 166 8.33 0.84 -3.43
CA ASP A 166 8.56 -0.51 -3.94
C ASP A 166 7.28 -1.30 -4.27
N TRP A 167 6.09 -0.72 -4.06
CA TRP A 167 4.80 -1.37 -4.31
C TRP A 167 4.65 -1.98 -5.72
N PRO A 168 5.13 -1.36 -6.83
CA PRO A 168 5.02 -1.93 -8.18
C PRO A 168 5.97 -3.12 -8.38
N ALA A 169 7.11 -3.08 -7.69
CA ALA A 169 8.20 -4.04 -7.84
C ALA A 169 7.94 -5.36 -7.09
N GLY A 170 6.82 -5.46 -6.37
CA GLY A 170 6.36 -6.66 -5.66
C GLY A 170 5.96 -7.82 -6.60
N ARG A 171 6.90 -8.35 -7.40
CA ARG A 171 6.66 -9.46 -8.34
C ARG A 171 6.09 -10.72 -7.67
N THR A 172 6.38 -10.93 -6.38
CA THR A 172 5.85 -12.06 -5.60
C THR A 172 4.34 -12.00 -5.38
N ASN A 173 3.70 -10.85 -5.64
CA ASN A 173 2.32 -10.57 -5.25
C ASN A 173 1.38 -10.46 -6.44
N GLY A 174 1.90 -10.60 -7.66
CA GLY A 174 1.16 -10.36 -8.90
C GLY A 174 0.84 -8.89 -9.17
N LEU A 175 1.37 -7.94 -8.38
CA LEU A 175 1.11 -6.51 -8.56
C LEU A 175 1.71 -5.95 -9.85
N GLY A 176 2.86 -6.47 -10.29
CA GLY A 176 3.43 -6.13 -11.59
C GLY A 176 2.50 -6.56 -12.75
N ALA A 177 1.97 -7.78 -12.69
CA ALA A 177 1.01 -8.24 -13.70
C ALA A 177 -0.30 -7.42 -13.65
N LEU A 178 -0.77 -7.05 -12.45
CA LEU A 178 -1.94 -6.18 -12.29
C LEU A 178 -1.71 -4.79 -12.92
N LEU A 179 -0.51 -4.25 -12.80
CA LEU A 179 -0.11 -2.99 -13.46
C LEU A 179 -0.03 -3.14 -14.98
N ASP A 180 0.49 -4.26 -15.47
CA ASP A 180 0.54 -4.55 -16.91
C ASP A 180 -0.87 -4.69 -17.50
N GLU A 181 -1.81 -5.28 -16.76
CA GLU A 181 -3.24 -5.41 -17.11
C GLU A 181 -4.00 -4.09 -16.98
N HIS A 182 -3.65 -3.27 -15.97
CA HIS A 182 -4.29 -2.01 -15.64
C HIS A 182 -3.26 -0.88 -15.54
N PRO A 183 -2.74 -0.39 -16.68
CA PRO A 183 -1.78 0.70 -16.66
C PRO A 183 -2.45 1.95 -16.09
N PHE A 184 -1.86 2.50 -15.03
CA PHE A 184 -2.27 3.79 -14.48
C PHE A 184 -1.61 4.92 -15.27
N SER A 185 -2.36 5.97 -15.57
CA SER A 185 -1.91 7.19 -16.26
C SER A 185 -1.86 8.37 -15.32
#